data_AF-A0A968J8D9-F1
#
_entry.id   AF-A0A968J8D9-F1
#
_cell.length_a   1.000
_cell.length_b   1.000
_cell.length_c   1.000
_cell.angle_alpha   90.00
_cell.angle_beta   90.00
_cell.angle_gamma   90.00
#
_symmetry.space_group_name_H-M   'P 1'
#
loop_
_entity.id
_entity.type
_entity.pdbx_description
1 polymer ?
#
loop_
_entity_poly.entity_id
_entity_poly.type
_entity_poly.pdbx_seq_one_letter_code
_entity_poly.pdbx_strand_id
1 'polypeptide(L)' 'MSINPPIPRPRMLLNQVSDVLRIKHYSYQTEKSYLLWIRRFILFHHKRHPREMGGEEINAFLTHLAVVP' A
#
# COMPACT_ATOMS: atom_id res chain seq x y z
N MET A 1 14.11 8.59 -37.34
CA MET A 1 13.19 7.84 -36.45
C MET A 1 13.58 8.12 -35.01
N SER A 2 12.92 9.04 -34.32
CA SER A 2 13.14 9.24 -32.89
C SER A 2 12.35 8.19 -32.11
N ILE A 3 13.06 7.23 -31.53
CA ILE A 3 12.47 6.27 -30.59
C ILE A 3 12.34 7.01 -29.26
N ASN A 4 11.14 7.49 -28.94
CA ASN A 4 10.85 7.93 -27.58
C ASN A 4 10.75 6.67 -26.70
N PRO A 5 11.64 6.46 -25.71
CA PRO A 5 11.46 5.37 -24.78
C PRO A 5 10.16 5.59 -24.00
N PRO A 6 9.34 4.55 -23.77
CA PRO A 6 8.13 4.70 -22.98
C PRO A 6 8.51 5.22 -21.58
N ILE A 7 8.00 6.40 -21.21
CA ILE A 7 8.17 6.96 -19.87
C ILE A 7 7.66 5.91 -18.88
N PRO A 8 8.47 5.44 -17.92
CA PRO A 8 8.02 4.46 -16.95
C PRO A 8 6.83 5.05 -16.19
N ARG A 9 5.64 4.46 -16.38
CA ARG A 9 4.45 4.87 -15.63
C ARG A 9 4.75 4.72 -14.13
N PRO A 10 4.42 5.71 -13.29
CA PRO A 10 4.61 5.57 -11.85
C PRO A 10 3.92 4.29 -11.38
N ARG A 11 4.69 3.35 -10.82
CA ARG A 11 4.14 2.07 -10.37
C ARG A 11 3.19 2.33 -9.21
N MET A 12 1.98 1.80 -9.30
CA MET A 12 1.01 1.83 -8.21
C MET A 12 1.63 1.24 -6.93
N LEU A 13 1.47 1.92 -5.78
CA LEU A 13 2.10 1.55 -4.51
C LEU A 13 1.92 0.06 -4.16
N LEU A 14 0.71 -0.48 -4.35
CA LEU A 14 0.42 -1.89 -4.05
C LEU A 14 1.24 -2.86 -4.91
N ASN A 15 1.58 -2.49 -6.14
CA ASN A 15 2.44 -3.32 -6.99
C ASN A 15 3.88 -3.31 -6.48
N GLN A 16 4.37 -2.15 -6.02
CA GLN A 16 5.71 -2.05 -5.41
C GLN A 16 5.81 -2.90 -4.14
N VAL A 17 4.77 -2.89 -3.31
CA VAL A 17 4.71 -3.74 -2.11
C VAL A 17 4.68 -5.23 -2.48
N SER A 18 3.87 -5.63 -3.47
CA SER A 18 3.81 -7.01 -3.97
C SER A 18 5.18 -7.49 -4.46
N ASP A 19 5.89 -6.68 -5.27
CA ASP A 19 7.23 -6.99 -5.75
C ASP A 19 8.20 -7.26 -4.58
N VAL A 20 8.20 -6.39 -3.56
CA VAL A 20 9.05 -6.54 -2.36
C VAL A 20 8.69 -7.78 -1.55
N LEU A 21 7.40 -8.08 -1.36
CA LEU A 21 6.96 -9.25 -0.59
C LEU A 21 7.36 -10.56 -1.28
N ARG A 22 7.30 -10.61 -2.62
CA ARG A 22 7.74 -11.77 -3.41
C ARG A 22 9.24 -11.97 -3.38
N ILE A 23 10.02 -10.88 -3.47
CA ILE A 23 11.49 -10.93 -3.31
C ILE A 23 11.87 -11.45 -1.93
N LYS A 24 11.11 -11.08 -0.89
CA LYS A 24 11.31 -11.57 0.49
C LYS A 24 10.76 -12.98 0.74
N HIS A 25 10.26 -13.68 -0.30
CA HIS A 25 9.70 -15.03 -0.20
C HIS A 25 8.57 -15.17 0.84
N TYR A 26 7.79 -14.10 1.06
CA TYR A 26 6.59 -14.23 1.86
C TYR A 26 5.58 -15.14 1.16
N SER A 27 4.77 -15.84 1.96
CA SER A 27 3.68 -16.66 1.42
C SER A 27 2.68 -15.78 0.67
N TYR A 28 2.02 -16.35 -0.33
CA TYR A 28 0.95 -15.68 -1.08
C TYR A 28 -0.20 -15.18 -0.16
N GLN A 29 -0.47 -15.89 0.94
CA GLN A 29 -1.49 -15.48 1.91
C GLN A 29 -1.04 -14.29 2.76
N THR A 30 0.25 -14.20 3.07
CA THR A 30 0.83 -13.02 3.70
C THR A 30 0.77 -11.83 2.74
N GLU A 31 1.14 -12.01 1.46
CA GLU A 31 1.03 -10.97 0.43
C GLU A 31 -0.39 -10.40 0.36
N LYS A 32 -1.40 -11.27 0.23
CA LYS A 32 -2.82 -10.86 0.21
C LYS A 32 -3.23 -10.08 1.45
N SER A 33 -2.90 -10.60 2.63
CA SER A 33 -3.25 -9.95 3.90
C SER A 33 -2.64 -8.56 4.00
N TYR A 34 -1.36 -8.43 3.64
CA TYR A 34 -0.64 -7.15 3.72
C TYR A 34 -1.21 -6.13 2.73
N LEU A 35 -1.44 -6.54 1.48
CA LEU A 35 -2.05 -5.67 0.47
C LEU A 35 -3.46 -5.21 0.86
N LEU A 36 -4.25 -6.09 1.47
CA LEU A 36 -5.58 -5.77 1.98
C LEU A 36 -5.51 -4.70 3.07
N TRP A 37 -4.65 -4.88 4.08
CA TRP A 37 -4.50 -3.93 5.17
C TRP A 37 -3.98 -2.56 4.70
N ILE A 38 -2.98 -2.55 3.82
CA ILE A 38 -2.45 -1.31 3.23
C ILE A 38 -3.54 -0.58 2.44
N ARG A 39 -4.35 -1.31 1.66
CA ARG A 39 -5.47 -0.72 0.93
C ARG A 39 -6.52 -0.13 1.87
N ARG A 40 -6.89 -0.84 2.94
CA ARG A 40 -7.85 -0.34 3.95
C ARG A 40 -7.34 0.94 4.62
N PHE A 41 -6.07 0.95 5.01
CA PHE A 41 -5.42 2.12 5.62
C PHE A 41 -5.46 3.34 4.68
N ILE A 42 -5.07 3.17 3.42
CA ILE A 42 -5.08 4.26 2.42
C ILE A 42 -6.50 4.77 2.16
N LEU A 43 -7.49 3.87 2.09
CA LEU A 43 -8.88 4.26 1.86
C LEU A 43 -9.49 5.00 3.04
N PHE A 44 -9.17 4.58 4.27
CA PHE A 44 -9.59 5.27 5.50
C PHE A 44 -9.05 6.71 5.53
N HIS A 45 -7.82 6.92 5.08
CA HIS A 45 -7.18 8.24 4.97
C HIS A 45 -7.38 8.93 3.61
N HIS A 46 -8.53 8.70 2.97
CA HIS A 46 -8.95 9.39 1.74
C HIS A 46 -7.93 9.37 0.59
N LYS A 47 -7.20 8.26 0.42
CA LYS A 47 -6.15 8.08 -0.60
C LYS A 47 -4.94 9.01 -0.44
N ARG A 48 -4.73 9.59 0.73
CA ARG A 48 -3.48 10.28 1.07
C ARG A 48 -2.30 9.31 0.96
N HIS A 49 -1.17 9.80 0.47
CA HIS A 49 -0.02 8.94 0.21
C HIS A 49 0.65 8.54 1.55
N PRO A 50 0.96 7.25 1.83
CA PRO A 50 1.50 6.82 3.12
C PRO A 50 2.83 7.45 3.55
N ARG A 51 3.61 7.99 2.60
CA ARG A 51 4.83 8.76 2.93
C ARG A 51 4.56 10.08 3.64
N GLU A 52 3.33 10.57 3.56
CA GLU A 52 2.90 11.80 4.22
C GLU A 52 2.19 11.51 5.55
N MET A 53 2.08 10.23 5.94
CA MET A 53 1.35 9.77 7.12
C MET A 53 2.32 9.14 8.12
N GLY A 54 1.97 9.18 9.40
CA GLY A 54 2.82 8.71 10.49
C GLY A 54 2.02 8.11 11.64
N GLY A 55 2.53 8.30 12.86
CA GLY A 55 1.95 7.68 14.06
C GLY A 55 0.51 8.10 14.34
N GLU A 56 0.15 9.35 14.05
CA GLU A 56 -1.21 9.86 14.28
C GLU A 56 -2.24 9.14 13.40
N GLU A 57 -1.97 9.01 12.09
CA GLU A 57 -2.83 8.29 11.16
C GLU A 57 -2.90 6.80 11.46
N ILE A 58 -1.80 6.21 11.92
CA ILE A 58 -1.77 4.81 12.38
C ILE A 58 -2.69 4.65 13.59
N ASN A 59 -2.57 5.50 14.61
CA ASN A 59 -3.40 5.43 15.81
C ASN A 59 -4.88 5.62 15.47
N ALA A 60 -5.21 6.62 14.65
CA ALA A 60 -6.59 6.86 14.22
C ALA A 60 -7.19 5.63 13.50
N PHE A 61 -6.40 4.98 12.62
CA PHE A 61 -6.84 3.77 11.93
C PHE A 61 -7.03 2.59 12.89
N LEU A 62 -6.10 2.37 13.83
CA LEU A 62 -6.21 1.30 14.83
C LEU A 62 -7.39 1.52 15.78
N THR A 63 -7.63 2.76 16.21
CA THR A 63 -8.83 3.11 17.01
C THR A 63 -10.10 2.82 16.22
N HIS A 64 -10.16 3.19 14.94
CA HIS A 64 -11.31 2.86 14.09
C HIS A 64 -11.55 1.35 14.00
N LEU A 65 -10.49 0.54 13.81
CA LEU A 65 -10.62 -0.92 13.78
C LEU A 65 -11.10 -1.53 15.10
N ALA A 66 -10.83 -0.88 16.24
CA ALA A 66 -11.24 -1.37 17.55
C ALA A 66 -12.71 -1.10 17.89
N VAL A 67 -13.35 -0.12 17.21
CA VAL A 67 -14.73 0.29 17.50
C VAL A 67 -15.75 -0.16 16.45
N VAL A 68 -15.28 -0.59 15.26
CA VAL A 68 -16.16 -1.15 14.23
C VAL A 68 -16.48 -2.61 14.56
N PRO A 69 -17.77 -3.00 14.72
CA PRO A 69 -18.17 -4.38 15.01
C PRO A 69 -17.91 -5.36 13.87
#